data_AF-A0A9E3W2U2-F1
#
_entry.id   AF-A0A9E3W2U2-F1
#
_cell.length_a   1.000
_cell.length_b   1.000
_cell.length_c   1.000
_cell.angle_alpha   90.00
_cell.angle_beta   90.00
_cell.angle_gamma   90.00
#
_symmetry.space_group_name_H-M   'P 1'
#
loop_
_entity.id
_entity.type
_entity.pdbx_description
1 polymer ?
#
loop_
_entity_poly.entity_id
_entity_poly.type
_entity_poly.pdbx_seq_one_letter_code
_entity_poly.pdbx_strand_id
1 'polypeptide(L)' 'MSSEKKFKLFQETDKLAELGGGEDRIKKQHAAGRKTARERLLDLLDPNTFAEIDKFVTHRSTDFDMDKQKI' A
#
# COMPACT_ATOMS: atom_id res chain seq x y z
N MET A 1 6.75 17.68 -18.31
CA MET A 1 5.58 16.83 -17.94
C MET A 1 4.44 17.74 -17.49
N SER A 2 3.28 17.71 -18.15
CA SER A 2 2.08 18.45 -17.71
C SER A 2 1.69 18.06 -16.29
N SER A 3 1.18 19.00 -15.50
CA SER A 3 0.71 18.78 -14.13
C SER A 3 -0.31 17.64 -14.04
N GLU A 4 -1.19 17.52 -15.04
CA GLU A 4 -2.19 16.45 -15.13
C GLU A 4 -1.56 15.06 -15.13
N LYS A 5 -0.46 14.88 -15.87
CA LYS A 5 0.24 13.59 -15.92
C LYS A 5 0.85 13.23 -14.56
N LYS A 6 1.33 14.22 -13.81
CA LYS A 6 1.89 14.00 -12.47
C LYS A 6 0.80 13.59 -11.48
N PHE A 7 -0.36 14.26 -11.51
CA PHE A 7 -1.49 13.90 -10.66
C PHE A 7 -2.02 12.50 -10.97
N LYS A 8 -2.12 12.14 -12.24
CA LYS A 8 -2.53 10.79 -12.65
C LYS A 8 -1.56 9.73 -12.12
N LEU A 9 -0.25 9.95 -12.30
CA LEU A 9 0.78 9.05 -11.78
C LEU A 9 0.69 8.91 -10.25
N PHE A 10 0.52 10.01 -9.53
CA PHE A 10 0.34 9.99 -8.08
C PHE A 10 -0.86 9.12 -7.67
N GLN A 11 -2.02 9.31 -8.29
CA GLN A 11 -3.22 8.51 -7.99
C GLN A 11 -3.04 7.02 -8.29
N GLU A 12 -2.30 6.67 -9.34
CA GLU A 12 -2.00 5.27 -9.67
C GLU A 12 -1.09 4.65 -8.60
N THR A 13 0.00 5.32 -8.24
CA THR A 13 0.92 4.86 -7.18
C THR A 13 0.22 4.77 -5.82
N ASP A 14 -0.65 5.73 -5.51
CA ASP A 14 -1.44 5.77 -4.27
C ASP A 14 -2.34 4.55 -4.12
N LYS A 15 -3.06 4.18 -5.18
CA LYS A 15 -3.90 2.97 -5.22
C LYS A 15 -3.08 1.69 -5.09
N LEU A 16 -1.92 1.61 -5.73
CA LEU A 16 -1.06 0.44 -5.65
C LEU A 16 -0.53 0.24 -4.22
N ALA A 17 -0.07 1.31 -3.57
CA ALA A 17 0.38 1.26 -2.19
C ALA A 17 -0.72 0.82 -1.21
N GLU A 18 -1.99 1.19 -1.47
CA GLU A 18 -3.12 0.74 -0.66
C GLU A 18 -3.48 -0.74 -0.85
N LEU A 19 -3.31 -1.26 -2.07
CA LEU A 19 -3.50 -2.68 -2.37
C LEU A 19 -2.43 -3.56 -1.72
N GLY A 20 -1.24 -2.99 -1.47
CA GLY A 20 -0.12 -3.67 -0.84
C GLY A 20 0.19 -5.00 -1.54
N GLY A 21 0.07 -6.11 -0.81
CA GLY A 21 0.32 -7.45 -1.36
C GLY A 21 -0.65 -7.93 -2.45
N GLY A 22 -1.61 -7.11 -2.87
CA GLY A 22 -2.61 -7.41 -3.88
C GLY A 22 -3.90 -8.03 -3.32
N GLU A 23 -4.96 -8.01 -4.12
CA GLU A 23 -6.29 -8.48 -3.72
C GLU A 23 -6.30 -9.91 -3.18
N ASP A 24 -5.52 -10.81 -3.79
CA ASP A 24 -5.51 -12.22 -3.40
C ASP A 24 -4.97 -12.42 -1.98
N ARG A 25 -3.96 -11.63 -1.58
CA ARG A 25 -3.42 -11.67 -0.21
C ARG A 25 -4.38 -11.04 0.79
N ILE A 26 -5.09 -9.99 0.41
CA ILE A 26 -6.16 -9.38 1.22
C ILE A 26 -7.27 -10.41 1.47
N LYS A 27 -7.79 -11.04 0.40
CA LYS A 27 -8.82 -12.08 0.49
C LYS A 27 -8.36 -13.24 1.37
N LYS A 28 -7.10 -13.70 1.24
CA LYS A 28 -6.53 -14.74 2.11
C LYS A 28 -6.51 -14.34 3.58
N GLN A 29 -6.16 -13.08 3.88
CA GLN A 29 -6.13 -12.55 5.24
C GLN A 29 -7.52 -12.55 5.87
N HIS A 30 -8.53 -12.06 5.13
CA HIS A 30 -9.93 -12.06 5.56
C HIS A 30 -10.49 -13.47 5.73
N ALA A 31 -10.20 -14.38 4.80
CA ALA A 31 -10.61 -15.78 4.89
C ALA A 31 -10.01 -16.49 6.13
N ALA A 32 -8.84 -16.06 6.59
CA ALA A 32 -8.23 -16.52 7.84
C ALA A 32 -8.79 -15.84 9.10
N GLY A 33 -9.85 -15.03 8.99
CA GLY A 33 -10.47 -14.29 10.09
C GLY A 33 -9.62 -13.13 10.61
N ARG A 34 -8.65 -12.66 9.82
CA ARG A 34 -7.74 -11.58 10.21
C ARG A 34 -8.03 -10.31 9.42
N LYS A 35 -7.83 -9.16 10.06
CA LYS A 35 -7.83 -7.86 9.40
C LYS A 35 -6.49 -7.57 8.72
N THR A 36 -6.50 -6.73 7.69
CA THR A 36 -5.30 -6.15 7.07
C THR A 36 -4.61 -5.17 8.03
N ALA A 37 -3.38 -4.75 7.72
CA ALA A 37 -2.67 -3.78 8.55
C ALA A 37 -3.42 -2.44 8.63
N ARG A 38 -3.94 -1.93 7.50
CA ARG A 38 -4.67 -0.66 7.45
C ARG A 38 -6.02 -0.74 8.16
N GLU A 39 -6.76 -1.84 8.00
CA GLU A 39 -8.01 -2.05 8.74
C GLU A 39 -7.80 -1.98 10.26
N ARG A 40 -6.74 -2.59 10.77
CA ARG A 40 -6.41 -2.53 12.21
C ARG A 40 -6.11 -1.11 12.68
N LEU A 41 -5.41 -0.32 11.86
CA LEU A 41 -5.14 1.09 12.18
C LEU A 41 -6.44 1.91 12.23
N LEU A 42 -7.34 1.68 11.28
CA LEU A 42 -8.63 2.37 11.22
C LEU A 42 -9.57 1.99 12.36
N ASP A 43 -9.48 0.76 12.89
CA ASP A 43 -10.24 0.37 14.09
C ASP A 43 -9.66 0.99 15.37
N LEU A 44 -8.34 1.17 15.42
CA LEU A 44 -7.61 1.58 16.62
C LEU A 44 -7.65 3.10 16.83
N LEU A 45 -7.59 3.86 15.74
CA LEU A 45 -7.44 5.31 15.77
C LEU A 45 -8.79 6.00 15.59
N ASP A 46 -8.89 7.21 16.13
CA ASP A 46 -10.07 8.04 15.92
C ASP A 46 -10.28 8.31 14.42
N PRO A 47 -11.54 8.30 13.93
CA PRO A 47 -11.82 8.53 12.52
C PRO A 47 -11.18 9.82 11.99
N ASN A 48 -10.54 9.73 10.83
CA ASN A 48 -9.87 10.84 10.14
C ASN A 48 -8.65 11.45 10.88
N THR A 49 -8.07 10.75 11.86
CA THR A 49 -6.84 11.22 12.54
C THR A 49 -5.56 10.57 12.03
N PHE A 50 -5.65 9.46 11.30
CA PHE A 50 -4.48 8.76 10.77
C PHE A 50 -3.83 9.56 9.63
N ALA A 51 -2.57 9.96 9.83
CA ALA A 51 -1.72 10.57 8.82
C ALA A 51 -0.54 9.64 8.51
N GLU A 52 -0.51 9.10 7.29
CA GLU A 52 0.49 8.13 6.87
C GLU A 52 1.77 8.83 6.38
N ILE A 53 2.91 8.34 6.86
CA ILE A 53 4.24 8.74 6.37
C ILE A 53 4.86 7.59 5.59
N ASP A 54 5.77 7.91 4.67
CA ASP A 54 6.55 6.93 3.91
C ASP A 54 5.72 5.91 3.10
N LYS A 55 4.47 6.25 2.72
CA LYS A 55 3.53 5.38 1.95
C LYS A 55 4.14 4.78 0.66
N PHE A 56 5.06 5.49 0.03
CA PHE A 56 5.68 5.10 -1.25
C PHE A 56 7.09 4.53 -1.12
N VAL A 57 7.57 4.28 0.10
CA VAL A 57 8.92 3.74 0.32
C VAL A 57 8.96 2.28 -0.11
N THR A 58 9.94 1.97 -0.95
CA THR A 58 10.25 0.60 -1.38
C THR A 58 11.63 0.21 -0.90
N HIS A 59 11.87 -1.10 -0.74
CA HIS A 59 13.20 -1.59 -0.40
C HIS A 59 14.19 -1.29 -1.55
N ARG A 60 15.47 -1.23 -1.19
CA ARG A 60 16.58 -0.99 -2.14
C ARG A 60 17.43 -2.23 -2.42
N SER A 61 17.14 -3.35 -1.76
CA SER A 61 17.87 -4.61 -1.99
C SER A 61 17.64 -5.12 -3.41
N THR A 62 18.71 -5.65 -3.98
CA THR A 62 18.75 -6.33 -5.29
C THR A 62 19.11 -7.81 -5.15
N ASP A 63 19.29 -8.31 -3.92
CA ASP A 63 19.64 -9.70 -3.69
C ASP A 63 18.45 -10.61 -4.03
N PHE A 64 18.72 -11.84 -4.48
CA PHE A 64 17.69 -12.86 -4.75
C PHE A 64 16.51 -12.38 -5.62
N ASP A 65 16.79 -11.60 -6.67
CA ASP A 65 15.78 -11.02 -7.59
C ASP A 65 14.75 -10.10 -6.92
N MET A 66 15.05 -9.57 -5.72
CA MET A 66 14.15 -8.67 -5.01
C MET A 66 13.90 -7.37 -5.76
N ASP A 67 14.81 -6.92 -6.63
CA ASP A 67 14.64 -5.73 -7.46
C ASP A 67 13.40 -5.79 -8.37
N LYS A 68 12.97 -7.01 -8.74
CA LYS A 68 11.76 -7.28 -9.54
C LYS A 68 10.48 -7.27 -8.72
N GLN A 69 10.55 -7.26 -7.40
CA GLN A 69 9.42 -7.40 -6.47
C GLN A 69 9.24 -6.13 -5.65
N LYS A 70 8.64 -5.09 -6.25
CA LYS A 70 8.29 -3.85 -5.55
C LYS A 70 6.80 -3.83 -5.28
N ILE A 71 6.46 -3.52 -4.04
CA ILE A 71 5.09 -3.33 -3.53
C ILE A 71 4.87 -1.84 -3.35
#